data_AF-A0A938VR08-F1
#
_entry.id   AF-A0A938VR08-F1
#
_cell.length_a   1.000
_cell.length_b   1.000
_cell.length_c   1.000
_cell.angle_alpha   90.00
_cell.angle_beta   90.00
_cell.angle_gamma   90.00
#
_symmetry.space_group_name_H-M   'P 1'
#
loop_
_entity.id
_entity.type
_entity.pdbx_description
1 polymer ?
#
loop_
_entity_poly.entity_id
_entity_poly.type
_entity_poly.pdbx_seq_one_letter_code
_entity_poly.pdbx_strand_id
1 'polypeptide(L)'
;GGELRAALGAAVAGEIRTRGVVLVDAAGRERGAFRVDAAGHPQLHLADGEGRRRCVLSLDEGGHAALELYDATGTARGVLSLDPAGHAALDLYDASGETRSVFGFDTEGNPSVDLYDAAGIQRGVLGFDATGALTLGLFDAEGQPVWTAP
;
A
#
# COMPACT_ATOMS: atom_id res chain seq x y z
N GLY A 1 24.96 -19.24 -17.55
CA GLY A 1 24.25 -20.46 -17.13
C GLY A 1 23.84 -20.27 -15.69
N GLY A 2 22.55 -20.08 -15.43
CA GLY A 2 22.02 -20.10 -14.08
C GLY A 2 21.59 -21.54 -13.77
N GLU A 3 22.18 -22.13 -12.74
CA GLU A 3 21.70 -23.42 -12.22
C GLU A 3 20.27 -23.22 -11.68
N LEU A 4 19.29 -23.86 -12.30
CA LEU A 4 17.97 -24.04 -11.70
C LEU A 4 18.14 -24.97 -10.48
N ARG A 5 18.37 -24.42 -9.30
CA ARG A 5 18.32 -25.16 -8.03
C ARG A 5 16.88 -25.23 -7.53
N ALA A 6 16.04 -25.99 -8.24
CA ALA A 6 14.65 -26.16 -7.83
C ALA A 6 14.51 -27.36 -6.88
N ALA A 7 14.14 -27.10 -5.63
CA ALA A 7 13.41 -28.07 -4.83
C ALA A 7 11.95 -28.01 -5.27
N LEU A 8 11.61 -28.65 -6.40
CA LEU A 8 10.22 -28.77 -6.83
C LEU A 8 9.52 -29.70 -5.84
N GLY A 9 8.60 -29.16 -5.04
CA GLY A 9 7.57 -29.97 -4.41
C GLY A 9 6.85 -30.80 -5.48
N ALA A 10 6.39 -32.01 -5.11
CA ALA A 10 5.82 -32.99 -6.02
C ALA A 10 4.94 -32.33 -7.10
N ALA A 11 5.39 -32.41 -8.36
CA ALA A 11 4.64 -31.92 -9.49
C ALA A 11 3.45 -32.86 -9.71
N VAL A 12 2.27 -32.44 -9.25
CA VAL A 12 1.01 -32.96 -9.78
C VAL A 12 0.72 -32.16 -11.06
N ALA A 13 0.23 -32.81 -12.11
CA ALA A 13 0.17 -32.25 -13.46
C ALA A 13 -0.30 -30.77 -13.51
N GLY A 14 0.63 -29.85 -13.80
CA GLY A 14 0.37 -28.42 -13.97
C GLY A 14 0.61 -27.51 -12.75
N GLU A 15 0.95 -28.03 -11.57
CA GLU A 15 1.13 -27.22 -10.34
C GLU A 15 2.58 -27.21 -9.82
N ILE A 16 3.06 -26.03 -9.39
CA ILE A 16 4.25 -25.90 -8.54
C ILE A 16 3.78 -25.59 -7.12
N ARG A 17 4.04 -26.50 -6.18
CA ARG A 17 3.76 -26.30 -4.74
C ARG A 17 5.06 -25.97 -4.01
N THR A 18 5.17 -24.73 -3.55
CA THR A 18 6.32 -24.23 -2.80
C THR A 18 5.88 -23.16 -1.80
N ARG A 19 6.69 -22.90 -0.78
CA ARG A 19 6.52 -21.75 0.11
C ARG A 19 7.11 -20.46 -0.46
N GLY A 20 7.92 -20.58 -1.52
CA GLY A 20 8.56 -19.41 -2.11
C GLY A 20 9.16 -19.67 -3.49
N VAL A 21 9.12 -18.64 -4.31
CA VAL A 21 9.89 -18.49 -5.56
C VAL A 21 10.69 -17.21 -5.41
N VAL A 22 12.01 -17.31 -5.55
CA VAL A 22 12.94 -16.17 -5.39
C VAL A 22 13.62 -15.88 -6.72
N LEU A 23 13.56 -14.63 -7.15
CA LEU A 23 14.28 -14.12 -8.31
C LEU A 23 15.63 -13.58 -7.84
N VAL A 24 16.72 -14.07 -8.44
CA VAL A 24 18.09 -13.60 -8.14
C VAL A 24 18.76 -13.02 -9.39
N ASP A 25 19.61 -12.02 -9.22
CA ASP A 25 20.44 -11.48 -10.29
C ASP A 25 21.70 -12.33 -10.54
N ALA A 26 22.53 -11.92 -11.51
CA ALA A 26 23.77 -12.62 -11.85
C ALA A 26 24.81 -12.66 -10.72
N ALA A 27 24.70 -11.76 -9.73
CA ALA A 27 25.54 -11.75 -8.53
C ALA A 27 24.93 -12.59 -7.39
N GLY A 28 23.78 -13.24 -7.60
CA GLY A 28 23.07 -14.04 -6.60
C GLY A 28 22.23 -13.21 -5.63
N ARG A 29 22.06 -11.90 -5.86
CA ARG A 29 21.25 -11.03 -5.00
C ARG A 29 19.79 -11.19 -5.33
N GLU A 30 18.95 -11.24 -4.31
CA GLU A 30 17.50 -11.25 -4.48
C GLU A 30 16.98 -9.96 -5.13
N ARG A 31 16.18 -10.11 -6.18
CA ARG A 31 15.50 -9.01 -6.92
C ARG A 31 13.99 -9.04 -6.79
N GLY A 32 13.45 -10.09 -6.21
CA GLY A 32 12.03 -10.21 -5.91
C GLY A 32 11.69 -11.62 -5.44
N ALA A 33 10.51 -11.78 -4.88
CA ALA A 33 10.03 -13.09 -4.50
C ALA A 33 8.51 -13.13 -4.42
N PHE A 34 7.94 -14.29 -4.71
CA PHE A 34 6.58 -14.67 -4.34
C PHE A 34 6.69 -15.70 -3.22
N ARG A 35 6.31 -15.35 -1.99
CA ARG A 35 6.53 -16.19 -0.81
C ARG A 35 5.41 -16.04 0.21
N VAL A 36 5.34 -17.00 1.13
CA VAL A 36 4.65 -16.83 2.41
C VAL A 36 5.66 -16.29 3.42
N ASP A 37 5.35 -15.20 4.11
CA ASP A 37 6.23 -14.60 5.12
C ASP A 37 6.23 -15.43 6.43
N ALA A 38 6.96 -14.94 7.44
CA ALA A 38 7.07 -15.65 8.72
C ALA A 38 5.76 -15.68 9.52
N ALA A 39 4.83 -14.77 9.24
CA ALA A 39 3.51 -14.70 9.87
C ALA A 39 2.47 -15.55 9.13
N GLY A 40 2.79 -16.07 7.94
CA GLY A 40 1.86 -16.87 7.14
C GLY A 40 1.16 -16.07 6.05
N HIS A 41 1.54 -14.81 5.84
CA HIS A 41 0.92 -13.94 4.84
C HIS A 41 1.57 -14.13 3.47
N PRO A 42 0.77 -14.26 2.39
CA PRO A 42 1.32 -14.28 1.05
C PRO A 42 1.79 -12.87 0.66
N GLN A 43 2.99 -12.82 0.06
CA GLN A 43 3.61 -11.60 -0.42
C GLN A 43 4.29 -11.82 -1.77
N LEU A 44 4.14 -10.85 -2.66
CA LEU A 44 4.97 -10.67 -3.85
C LEU A 44 5.72 -9.35 -3.71
N HIS A 45 7.05 -9.35 -3.84
CA HIS A 45 7.81 -8.10 -3.82
C HIS A 45 8.88 -8.02 -4.90
N LEU A 46 9.28 -6.79 -5.21
CA LEU A 46 10.41 -6.45 -6.05
C LEU A 46 11.44 -5.65 -5.26
N ALA A 47 12.72 -5.91 -5.51
CA ALA A 47 13.84 -5.26 -4.85
C ALA A 47 14.79 -4.56 -5.83
N ASP A 48 15.40 -3.45 -5.40
CA ASP A 48 16.40 -2.71 -6.17
C ASP A 48 17.76 -3.43 -6.21
N GLY A 49 18.77 -2.80 -6.82
CA GLY A 49 20.11 -3.39 -6.95
C GLY A 49 20.88 -3.55 -5.62
N GLU A 50 20.42 -2.90 -4.56
CA GLU A 50 20.96 -3.04 -3.19
C GLU A 50 20.18 -4.07 -2.37
N GLY A 51 19.12 -4.68 -2.96
CA GLY A 51 18.26 -5.64 -2.28
C GLY A 51 17.16 -5.00 -1.42
N ARG A 52 16.96 -3.68 -1.49
CA ARG A 52 15.88 -3.00 -0.79
C ARG A 52 14.57 -3.22 -1.52
N ARG A 53 13.51 -3.60 -0.79
CA ARG A 53 12.17 -3.73 -1.36
C ARG A 53 11.68 -2.36 -1.85
N ARG A 54 11.11 -2.34 -3.05
CA ARG A 54 10.57 -1.13 -3.69
C ARG A 54 9.08 -1.19 -3.92
N CYS A 55 8.55 -2.40 -4.03
CA CYS A 55 7.16 -2.68 -4.30
C CYS A 55 6.82 -3.98 -3.60
N VAL A 56 5.72 -3.98 -2.86
CA VAL A 56 5.20 -5.12 -2.10
C VAL A 56 3.71 -5.23 -2.37
N LEU A 57 3.26 -6.38 -2.83
CA LEU A 57 1.87 -6.80 -2.84
C LEU A 57 1.68 -7.81 -1.72
N SER A 58 0.78 -7.55 -0.78
CA SER A 58 0.58 -8.34 0.44
C SER A 58 -0.91 -8.56 0.73
N LEU A 59 -1.20 -9.59 1.52
CA LEU A 59 -2.50 -9.85 2.13
C LEU A 59 -2.26 -10.24 3.59
N ASP A 60 -2.79 -9.47 4.55
CA ASP A 60 -2.65 -9.78 5.97
C ASP A 60 -3.68 -10.80 6.47
N GLU A 61 -3.57 -11.21 7.74
CA GLU A 61 -4.49 -12.14 8.40
C GLU A 61 -5.94 -11.62 8.46
N GLY A 62 -6.12 -10.29 8.49
CA GLY A 62 -7.43 -9.65 8.50
C GLY A 62 -8.12 -9.62 7.13
N GLY A 63 -7.41 -10.01 6.07
CA GLY A 63 -7.90 -9.91 4.70
C GLY A 63 -7.66 -8.54 4.05
N HIS A 64 -6.84 -7.69 4.67
CA HIS A 64 -6.42 -6.43 4.08
C HIS A 64 -5.40 -6.70 2.98
N ALA A 65 -5.74 -6.32 1.74
CA ALA A 65 -4.84 -6.41 0.61
C ALA A 65 -4.15 -5.06 0.38
N ALA A 66 -2.83 -5.06 0.17
CA ALA A 66 -2.08 -3.82 -0.03
C ALA A 66 -1.04 -3.95 -1.14
N LEU A 67 -0.89 -2.88 -1.93
CA LEU A 67 0.24 -2.61 -2.80
C LEU A 67 1.00 -1.40 -2.26
N GLU A 68 2.18 -1.65 -1.68
CA GLU A 68 3.00 -0.66 -1.02
C GLU A 68 4.22 -0.30 -1.89
N LEU A 69 4.46 1.00 -2.07
CA LEU A 69 5.60 1.54 -2.80
C LEU A 69 6.56 2.23 -1.85
N TYR A 70 7.83 1.86 -1.92
CA TYR A 70 8.87 2.36 -1.03
C TYR A 70 9.86 3.23 -1.79
N ASP A 71 10.46 4.22 -1.10
CA ASP A 71 11.58 5.02 -1.60
C ASP A 71 12.96 4.36 -1.33
N ALA A 72 14.06 5.08 -1.65
CA ALA A 72 15.43 4.55 -1.50
C ALA A 72 15.87 4.39 -0.05
N THR A 73 15.22 5.07 0.88
CA THR A 73 15.44 4.93 2.31
C THR A 73 14.61 3.81 2.92
N GLY A 74 13.70 3.20 2.15
CA GLY A 74 12.77 2.18 2.64
C GLY A 74 11.52 2.77 3.29
N THR A 75 11.23 4.05 3.07
CA THR A 75 10.02 4.72 3.55
C THR A 75 8.90 4.49 2.55
N ALA A 76 7.72 4.09 3.02
CA ALA A 76 6.53 3.99 2.17
C ALA A 76 6.17 5.38 1.63
N ARG A 77 5.87 5.47 0.33
CA ARG A 77 5.47 6.72 -0.35
C ARG A 77 4.06 6.66 -0.89
N GLY A 78 3.53 5.47 -1.07
CA GLY A 78 2.12 5.26 -1.33
C GLY A 78 1.69 3.83 -1.07
N VAL A 79 0.44 3.68 -0.69
CA VAL A 79 -0.21 2.39 -0.44
C VAL A 79 -1.57 2.41 -1.13
N LEU A 80 -1.76 1.49 -2.07
CA LEU A 80 -3.10 1.17 -2.60
C LEU A 80 -3.61 -0.04 -1.81
N SER A 81 -4.70 0.14 -1.09
CA SER A 81 -5.23 -0.87 -0.17
C SER A 81 -6.70 -1.18 -0.43
N LEU A 82 -7.12 -2.34 0.08
CA LEU A 82 -8.50 -2.78 0.16
C LEU A 82 -8.74 -3.34 1.56
N ASP A 83 -9.66 -2.74 2.31
CA ASP A 83 -10.03 -3.24 3.63
C ASP A 83 -10.92 -4.50 3.56
N PRO A 84 -11.12 -5.21 4.68
CA PRO A 84 -11.95 -6.43 4.69
C PRO A 84 -13.44 -6.19 4.39
N ALA A 85 -13.92 -4.95 4.48
CA ALA A 85 -15.26 -4.54 4.09
C ALA A 85 -15.38 -4.20 2.59
N GLY A 86 -14.26 -4.13 1.87
CA GLY A 86 -14.18 -3.84 0.45
C GLY A 86 -13.99 -2.36 0.12
N HIS A 87 -13.66 -1.51 1.10
CA HIS A 87 -13.32 -0.11 0.84
C HIS A 87 -11.88 -0.01 0.35
N ALA A 88 -11.72 0.58 -0.83
CA ALA A 88 -10.41 0.83 -1.42
C ALA A 88 -9.88 2.20 -0.97
N ALA A 89 -8.58 2.29 -0.70
CA ALA A 89 -7.92 3.56 -0.42
C ALA A 89 -6.57 3.66 -1.14
N LEU A 90 -6.19 4.88 -1.50
CA LEU A 90 -4.84 5.25 -1.91
C LEU A 90 -4.30 6.29 -0.94
N ASP A 91 -3.41 5.86 -0.07
CA ASP A 91 -2.67 6.72 0.86
C ASP A 91 -1.37 7.17 0.19
N LEU A 92 -1.04 8.45 0.28
CA LEU A 92 0.26 8.99 -0.15
C LEU A 92 0.98 9.60 1.05
N TYR A 93 2.28 9.29 1.19
CA TYR A 93 3.08 9.70 2.32
C TYR A 93 4.21 10.66 1.91
N ASP A 94 4.60 11.54 2.82
CA ASP A 94 5.80 12.36 2.67
C ASP A 94 7.09 11.59 3.00
N ALA A 95 8.23 12.28 3.01
CA ALA A 95 9.54 11.68 3.26
C ALA A 95 9.73 11.24 4.72
N SER A 96 8.92 11.73 5.66
CA SER A 96 8.88 11.25 7.04
C SER A 96 7.97 10.02 7.23
N GLY A 97 7.21 9.63 6.19
CA GLY A 97 6.23 8.55 6.27
C GLY A 97 4.86 9.02 6.78
N GLU A 98 4.61 10.33 6.83
CA GLU A 98 3.33 10.89 7.28
C GLU A 98 2.34 11.02 6.12
N THR A 99 1.07 10.68 6.35
CA THR A 99 0.01 10.69 5.32
C THR A 99 -0.33 12.10 4.86
N ARG A 100 -0.14 12.44 3.58
CA ARG A 100 -0.44 13.76 2.99
C ARG A 100 -1.70 13.80 2.16
N SER A 101 -2.11 12.67 1.63
CA SER A 101 -3.42 12.58 1.00
C SER A 101 -3.96 11.17 1.07
N VAL A 102 -5.28 11.07 1.20
CA VAL A 102 -6.02 9.82 1.09
C VAL A 102 -7.07 9.99 0.00
N PHE A 103 -7.14 9.03 -0.91
CA PHE A 103 -8.24 8.91 -1.87
C PHE A 103 -8.95 7.60 -1.55
N GLY A 104 -10.18 7.67 -1.06
CA GLY A 104 -10.85 6.46 -0.60
C GLY A 104 -12.27 6.75 -0.17
N PHE A 105 -12.59 6.27 1.03
CA PHE A 105 -13.90 6.42 1.64
C PHE A 105 -13.75 6.96 3.06
N ASP A 106 -14.69 7.82 3.46
CA ASP A 106 -14.80 8.27 4.84
C ASP A 106 -15.34 7.16 5.76
N THR A 107 -15.49 7.47 7.05
CA THR A 107 -15.98 6.50 8.05
C THR A 107 -17.42 6.05 7.84
N GLU A 108 -18.18 6.73 6.98
CA GLU A 108 -19.55 6.40 6.61
C GLU A 108 -19.62 5.62 5.28
N GLY A 109 -18.48 5.44 4.61
CA GLY A 109 -18.38 4.76 3.33
C GLY A 109 -18.68 5.67 2.13
N ASN A 110 -18.67 7.00 2.29
CA ASN A 110 -18.78 7.92 1.17
C ASN A 110 -17.40 8.18 0.56
N PRO A 111 -17.28 8.32 -0.77
CA PRO A 111 -16.01 8.68 -1.40
C PRO A 111 -15.44 9.99 -0.87
N SER A 112 -14.14 10.00 -0.54
CA SER A 112 -13.43 11.18 -0.06
C SER A 112 -12.06 11.36 -0.71
N VAL A 113 -11.63 12.62 -0.79
CA VAL A 113 -10.23 13.01 -1.00
C VAL A 113 -9.83 13.92 0.14
N ASP A 114 -8.95 13.43 0.99
CA ASP A 114 -8.48 14.11 2.19
C ASP A 114 -7.05 14.60 1.98
N LEU A 115 -6.76 15.84 2.38
CA LEU A 115 -5.43 16.44 2.28
C LEU A 115 -4.96 16.87 3.67
N TYR A 116 -3.72 16.56 4.02
CA TYR A 116 -3.14 16.85 5.34
C TYR A 116 -1.85 17.68 5.22
N ASP A 117 -1.63 18.59 6.16
CA ASP A 117 -0.36 19.31 6.29
C ASP A 117 0.70 18.51 7.04
N ALA A 118 1.91 19.06 7.15
CA ALA A 118 3.06 18.44 7.81
C ALA A 118 2.79 17.98 9.26
N ALA A 119 1.85 18.62 9.98
CA ALA A 119 1.48 18.28 11.35
C ALA A 119 0.40 17.19 11.44
N GLY A 120 -0.09 16.67 10.30
CA GLY A 120 -1.18 15.71 10.25
C GLY A 120 -2.56 16.35 10.38
N ILE A 121 -2.67 17.67 10.26
CA ILE A 121 -3.95 18.36 10.32
C ILE A 121 -4.58 18.36 8.92
N GLN A 122 -5.86 17.99 8.83
CA GLN A 122 -6.60 18.01 7.57
C GLN A 122 -6.77 19.47 7.11
N ARG A 123 -6.34 19.77 5.89
CA ARG A 123 -6.39 21.09 5.27
C ARG A 123 -7.38 21.20 4.13
N GLY A 124 -7.79 20.08 3.57
CA GLY A 124 -8.78 20.01 2.53
C GLY A 124 -9.53 18.69 2.53
N VAL A 125 -10.80 18.74 2.18
CA VAL A 125 -11.62 17.55 1.92
C VAL A 125 -12.54 17.80 0.73
N LEU A 126 -12.55 16.89 -0.24
CA LEU A 126 -13.63 16.75 -1.20
C LEU A 126 -14.39 15.48 -0.83
N GLY A 127 -15.64 15.61 -0.43
CA GLY A 127 -16.42 14.49 0.08
C GLY A 127 -17.88 14.86 0.28
N PHE A 128 -18.53 14.28 1.28
CA PHE A 128 -19.93 14.50 1.57
C PHE A 128 -20.11 15.07 2.99
N ASP A 129 -21.08 15.98 3.15
CA ASP A 129 -21.46 16.47 4.47
C ASP A 129 -22.42 15.50 5.18
N ALA A 130 -22.78 15.81 6.44
CA ALA A 130 -23.68 14.99 7.24
C ALA A 130 -25.11 14.83 6.67
N THR A 131 -25.46 15.59 5.62
CA THR A 131 -26.73 15.46 4.90
C THR A 131 -26.61 14.60 3.64
N GLY A 132 -25.40 14.20 3.28
CA GLY A 132 -25.08 13.49 2.04
C GLY A 132 -24.92 14.40 0.82
N ALA A 133 -24.74 15.71 1.01
CA ALA A 133 -24.45 16.63 -0.08
C ALA A 133 -22.94 16.68 -0.35
N LEU A 134 -22.56 16.74 -1.64
CA LEU A 134 -21.15 16.94 -2.03
C LEU A 134 -20.64 18.27 -1.46
N THR A 135 -19.46 18.25 -0.87
CA THR A 135 -18.81 19.44 -0.29
C THR A 135 -17.32 19.48 -0.59
N LEU A 136 -16.80 20.70 -0.71
CA LEU A 136 -15.37 21.00 -0.62
C LEU A 136 -15.13 21.85 0.63
N GLY A 137 -14.34 21.32 1.57
CA GLY A 137 -13.92 22.02 2.78
C GLY A 137 -12.44 22.38 2.73
N LEU A 138 -12.10 23.59 3.18
CA LEU A 138 -10.74 24.07 3.39
C LEU A 138 -10.58 24.54 4.83
N PHE A 139 -9.51 24.11 5.49
CA PHE A 139 -9.29 24.34 6.92
C PHE A 139 -8.00 25.15 7.18
N ASP A 140 -7.92 25.82 8.33
CA ASP A 140 -6.72 26.50 8.83
C ASP A 140 -5.75 25.54 9.56
N ALA A 141 -4.67 26.07 10.15
CA ALA A 141 -3.64 25.26 10.81
C ALA A 141 -4.13 24.62 12.12
N GLU A 142 -5.24 25.11 12.64
CA GLU A 142 -5.92 24.63 13.83
C GLU A 142 -7.08 23.68 13.45
N GLY A 143 -7.22 23.35 12.16
CA GLY A 143 -8.27 22.47 11.64
C GLY A 143 -9.66 23.13 11.60
N GLN A 144 -9.76 24.45 11.72
CA GLN A 144 -11.02 25.17 11.66
C GLN A 144 -11.39 25.51 10.21
N PRO A 145 -12.67 25.46 9.83
CA PRO A 145 -13.09 25.75 8.46
C PRO A 145 -12.83 27.22 8.11
N VAL A 146 -12.06 27.45 7.05
CA VAL A 146 -11.84 28.77 6.44
C VAL A 146 -12.83 28.99 5.31
N TRP A 147 -13.16 27.92 4.59
CA TRP A 147 -14.15 27.94 3.52
C TRP A 147 -14.78 26.57 3.38
N THR A 148 -16.10 26.56 3.22
CA THR A 148 -16.86 25.38 2.82
C THR A 148 -17.81 25.80 1.73
N ALA A 149 -18.09 24.86 0.84
CA ALA A 149 -19.11 25.08 -0.16
C ALA A 149 -19.87 23.78 -0.41
N PRO A 150 -21.01 23.86 -1.12
CA PRO A 150 -21.04 23.14 -2.38
C PRO A 150 -19.91 23.62 -3.32
#